data_AF-A0A0S3U577-F1
#
_entry.id   AF-A0A0S3U577-F1
#
_cell.length_a   1.000
_cell.length_b   1.000
_cell.length_c   1.000
_cell.angle_alpha   90.00
_cell.angle_beta   90.00
_cell.angle_gamma   90.00
#
_symmetry.space_group_name_H-M   'P 1'
#
loop_
_entity.id
_entity.type
_entity.pdbx_description
1 polymer ?
#
loop_
_entity_poly.entity_id
_entity_poly.type
_entity_poly.pdbx_seq_one_letter_code
_entity_poly.pdbx_strand_id
1 'polypeptide(L)'
;MSVDPNLTSSHTTNGSAPDISPVPTRAEISRERTAAHQSPPQFGSSPNLSRSLILIVALVVVSIGLVLNQFWIILAGSIVTLLLSAQILYPTVKPIVIEILTEQDQGIVLGSIGAFVGAIGLLKLAGADRAAGELYNTLQWDAIGALGEVFGALGQILIAVLAVYIAWRQYIISIELTVQQNTITQQQTIDTYFQGISDLVLDEEGLLEDWPQERAIAEGRTAAILSSVDGAGKAKIIRFLSRAKLLSPLKRDSRLGRAILNGTGGYAEDRLHGIRVIDLGIMLAAADLSGTDLRWTDLSEANLIRANLTNCDLVKTNFSRTVLCGASLRGADLSGTRFFYGKAETATPRSRTEPPNFKTGAYTGAVVENADFTGAEDMTEDQRYYCCAWGGAKTRGTIPGGCEGIPNRLGR
;
A
#
# COMPACT_ATOMS: atom_id res chain seq x y z
N MET A 1 -17.08 64.52 19.49
CA MET A 1 -18.18 64.26 18.55
C MET A 1 -18.61 62.83 18.74
N SER A 2 -19.81 62.68 19.28
CA SER A 2 -20.64 61.49 19.32
C SER A 2 -20.96 60.96 17.92
N VAL A 3 -21.22 59.65 17.81
CA VAL A 3 -22.45 59.03 17.23
C VAL A 3 -22.15 57.55 16.95
N ASP A 4 -22.69 56.70 17.82
CA ASP A 4 -23.58 55.55 17.60
C ASP A 4 -23.44 54.50 16.47
N PRO A 5 -24.00 53.29 16.71
CA PRO A 5 -23.68 52.02 16.05
C PRO A 5 -24.75 51.55 15.05
N ASN A 6 -24.49 50.37 14.46
CA ASN A 6 -25.33 49.54 13.58
C ASN A 6 -25.46 49.94 12.11
N LEU A 7 -24.90 49.12 11.22
CA LEU A 7 -25.64 48.58 10.08
C LEU A 7 -24.96 47.32 9.50
N THR A 8 -25.67 46.22 9.71
CA THR A 8 -25.71 44.94 9.01
C THR A 8 -25.27 44.93 7.54
N SER A 9 -24.51 43.89 7.13
CA SER A 9 -24.92 43.08 5.97
C SER A 9 -24.30 41.68 6.02
N SER A 10 -25.18 40.73 5.76
CA SER A 10 -25.05 39.29 5.63
C SER A 10 -24.17 38.86 4.46
N HIS A 11 -23.32 37.84 4.65
CA HIS A 11 -23.20 36.74 3.70
C HIS A 11 -22.73 35.47 4.42
N THR A 12 -23.61 34.49 4.43
CA THR A 12 -23.39 33.11 4.85
C THR A 12 -22.62 32.36 3.76
N THR A 13 -21.43 31.87 4.08
CA THR A 13 -20.81 30.75 3.37
C THR A 13 -20.33 29.74 4.41
N ASN A 14 -21.07 28.64 4.52
CA ASN A 14 -20.66 27.43 5.23
C ASN A 14 -19.37 26.88 4.58
N GLY A 15 -18.28 26.96 5.30
CA GLY A 15 -17.03 26.25 5.03
C GLY A 15 -16.46 25.79 6.35
N SER A 16 -16.80 24.56 6.75
CA SER A 16 -16.24 23.86 7.90
C SER A 16 -14.74 23.71 7.73
N ALA A 17 -13.96 24.47 8.52
CA ALA A 17 -12.53 24.27 8.67
C ALA A 17 -12.24 22.89 9.29
N PRO A 18 -11.18 22.18 8.86
CA PRO A 18 -10.78 20.95 9.51
C PRO A 18 -10.28 21.27 10.92
N ASP A 19 -10.82 20.56 11.90
CA ASP A 19 -10.43 20.61 13.31
C ASP A 19 -9.01 20.03 13.45
N ILE A 20 -8.01 20.91 13.48
CA ILE A 20 -6.62 20.53 13.72
C ILE A 20 -6.45 20.43 15.23
N SER A 21 -6.60 19.22 15.76
CA SER A 21 -6.26 18.92 17.15
C SER A 21 -4.78 19.25 17.42
N PRO A 22 -4.43 19.90 18.54
CA PRO A 22 -3.04 20.27 18.82
C PRO A 22 -2.17 19.02 19.05
N VAL A 23 -0.94 19.05 18.53
CA VAL A 23 0.07 18.01 18.75
C VAL A 23 0.45 17.98 20.24
N PRO A 24 0.38 16.83 20.93
CA PRO A 24 0.60 16.76 22.37
C PRO A 24 2.05 17.09 22.73
N THR A 25 2.20 17.80 23.84
CA THR A 25 3.50 18.31 24.31
C THR A 25 4.34 17.16 24.89
N ARG A 26 5.68 17.25 24.89
CA ARG A 26 6.60 16.20 25.38
C ARG A 26 6.31 15.72 26.83
N ALA A 27 5.62 16.54 27.63
CA ALA A 27 5.14 16.19 28.96
C ALA A 27 3.86 15.31 28.95
N GLU A 28 2.97 15.46 27.96
CA GLU A 28 1.76 14.63 27.80
C GLU A 28 2.12 13.24 27.27
N ILE A 29 3.08 13.15 26.34
CA ILE A 29 3.64 11.87 25.85
C ILE A 29 4.29 11.08 27.01
N SER A 30 4.86 11.77 28.01
CA SER A 30 5.44 11.12 29.19
C SER A 30 4.37 10.62 30.18
N ARG A 31 3.20 11.28 30.25
CA ARG A 31 2.05 10.84 31.05
C ARG A 31 1.28 9.70 30.39
N GLU A 32 1.16 9.70 29.06
CA GLU A 32 0.60 8.56 28.32
C GLU A 32 1.51 7.33 28.37
N ARG A 33 2.84 7.50 28.31
CA ARG A 33 3.78 6.37 28.51
C ARG A 33 3.75 5.79 29.92
N THR A 34 3.38 6.57 30.94
CA THR A 34 3.18 6.02 32.30
C THR A 34 1.78 5.44 32.52
N ALA A 35 0.79 5.80 31.70
CA ALA A 35 -0.54 5.17 31.70
C ALA A 35 -0.60 3.88 30.85
N ALA A 36 0.32 3.70 29.89
CA ALA A 36 0.40 2.54 29.00
C ALA A 36 1.21 1.34 29.55
N HIS A 37 1.65 1.38 30.81
CA HIS A 37 1.98 0.17 31.58
C HIS A 37 0.79 -0.22 32.43
N GLN A 38 -0.31 -0.54 31.74
CA GLN A 38 -1.28 -1.46 32.30
C GLN A 38 -0.57 -2.79 32.55
N SER A 39 -0.71 -3.24 33.79
CA SER A 39 -0.22 -4.49 34.32
C SER A 39 -0.42 -5.65 33.34
N PRO A 40 0.45 -6.69 33.34
CA PRO A 40 0.18 -7.91 32.58
C PRO A 40 -1.24 -8.38 32.91
N PRO A 41 -1.96 -9.02 31.98
CA PRO A 41 -3.33 -9.47 32.24
C PRO A 41 -3.30 -10.25 33.55
N GLN A 42 -3.93 -9.69 34.58
CA GLN A 42 -4.25 -10.47 35.77
C GLN A 42 -5.19 -11.53 35.26
N PHE A 43 -4.67 -12.72 34.99
CA PHE A 43 -5.47 -13.92 34.89
C PHE A 43 -6.23 -13.99 36.22
N GLY A 44 -7.48 -13.56 36.17
CA GLY A 44 -8.36 -13.50 37.31
C GLY A 44 -8.43 -14.87 37.96
N SER A 45 -8.08 -14.89 39.24
CA SER A 45 -8.18 -16.00 40.18
C SER A 45 -7.51 -17.31 39.75
N SER A 46 -6.53 -17.74 40.54
CA SER A 46 -6.21 -19.17 40.67
C SER A 46 -7.51 -19.98 40.65
N PRO A 47 -7.63 -21.07 39.86
CA PRO A 47 -8.76 -21.97 40.02
C PRO A 47 -8.73 -22.36 41.49
N ASN A 48 -9.76 -21.97 42.25
CA ASN A 48 -9.84 -22.24 43.68
C ASN A 48 -9.40 -23.68 43.89
N LEU A 49 -8.19 -23.89 44.42
CA LEU A 49 -7.56 -25.22 44.47
C LEU A 49 -8.47 -26.19 45.23
N SER A 50 -9.28 -25.65 46.13
CA SER A 50 -10.38 -26.30 46.84
C SER A 50 -11.50 -26.84 45.94
N ARG A 51 -11.97 -26.10 44.91
CA ARG A 51 -13.11 -26.52 44.07
C ARG A 51 -12.75 -27.66 43.12
N SER A 52 -11.55 -27.62 42.54
CA SER A 52 -11.04 -28.71 41.70
C SER A 52 -10.77 -29.98 42.51
N LEU A 53 -10.29 -29.83 43.76
CA LEU A 53 -10.13 -30.96 44.69
C LEU A 53 -11.47 -31.59 45.08
N ILE A 54 -12.49 -30.78 45.35
CA ILE A 54 -13.84 -31.27 45.70
C ILE A 54 -14.46 -32.06 44.54
N LEU A 55 -14.26 -31.65 43.28
CA LEU A 55 -14.72 -32.41 42.11
C LEU A 55 -14.02 -33.77 41.97
N ILE A 56 -12.71 -33.81 42.18
CA ILE A 56 -11.95 -35.06 42.12
C ILE A 56 -12.43 -36.01 43.24
N VAL A 57 -12.64 -35.50 44.46
CA VAL A 57 -13.18 -36.28 45.58
C VAL A 57 -14.59 -36.78 45.26
N ALA A 58 -15.46 -35.94 44.69
CA ALA A 58 -16.81 -36.34 44.29
C ALA A 58 -16.80 -37.45 43.22
N LEU A 59 -15.90 -37.36 42.23
CA LEU A 59 -15.72 -38.38 41.19
C LEU A 59 -15.22 -39.70 41.77
N VAL A 60 -14.31 -39.66 42.76
CA VAL A 60 -13.82 -40.84 43.48
C VAL A 60 -14.95 -41.49 44.30
N VAL A 61 -15.80 -40.70 44.97
CA VAL A 61 -16.96 -41.21 45.72
C VAL A 61 -17.97 -41.88 44.79
N VAL A 62 -18.25 -41.31 43.61
CA VAL A 62 -19.11 -41.94 42.58
C VAL A 62 -18.49 -43.25 42.08
N SER A 63 -17.18 -43.25 41.83
CA SER A 63 -16.45 -44.44 41.35
C SER A 63 -16.45 -45.57 42.39
N ILE A 64 -16.27 -45.25 43.67
CA ILE A 64 -16.38 -46.21 44.78
C ILE A 64 -17.83 -46.70 44.92
N GLY A 65 -18.82 -45.81 44.78
CA GLY A 65 -20.23 -46.17 44.79
C GLY A 65 -20.61 -47.16 43.69
N LEU A 66 -20.06 -46.98 42.48
CA LEU A 66 -20.21 -47.89 41.34
C LEU A 66 -19.61 -49.27 41.62
N VAL A 67 -18.42 -49.34 42.22
CA VAL A 67 -17.76 -50.60 42.58
C VAL A 67 -18.51 -51.35 43.69
N LEU A 68 -19.08 -50.65 44.67
CA LEU A 68 -19.85 -51.25 45.77
C LEU A 68 -21.33 -51.51 45.42
N ASN A 69 -21.77 -51.13 44.21
CA ASN A 69 -23.12 -51.27 43.68
C ASN A 69 -24.23 -50.71 44.60
N GLN A 70 -23.95 -49.60 45.30
CA GLN A 70 -24.90 -48.96 46.21
C GLN A 70 -25.61 -47.80 45.51
N PHE A 71 -26.87 -48.01 45.14
CA PHE A 71 -27.68 -47.05 44.35
C PHE A 71 -27.72 -45.63 44.93
N TRP A 72 -27.93 -45.50 46.24
CA TRP A 72 -28.09 -44.19 46.90
C TRP A 72 -26.80 -43.36 46.89
N ILE A 73 -25.64 -44.01 46.97
CA ILE A 73 -24.32 -43.34 46.95
C ILE A 73 -24.02 -42.85 45.53
N ILE A 74 -24.33 -43.66 44.51
CA ILE A 74 -24.13 -43.30 43.10
C ILE A 74 -25.03 -42.12 42.73
N LEU A 75 -26.31 -42.15 43.12
CA LEU A 75 -27.27 -41.09 42.82
C LEU A 75 -26.87 -39.77 43.48
N ALA A 76 -26.57 -39.78 44.78
CA ALA A 76 -26.16 -38.59 45.51
C ALA A 76 -24.82 -38.04 44.98
N GLY A 77 -23.85 -38.90 44.73
CA GLY A 77 -22.55 -38.50 44.18
C GLY A 77 -22.66 -37.93 42.76
N SER A 78 -23.51 -38.51 41.92
CA SER A 78 -23.72 -38.03 40.53
C SER A 78 -24.40 -36.67 40.50
N ILE A 79 -25.39 -36.44 41.36
CA ILE A 79 -26.06 -35.13 41.49
C ILE A 79 -25.06 -34.07 41.93
N VAL A 80 -24.25 -34.36 42.96
CA VAL A 80 -23.23 -33.43 43.47
C VAL A 80 -22.18 -33.13 42.40
N THR A 81 -21.73 -34.15 41.66
CA THR A 81 -20.74 -34.00 40.58
C THR A 81 -21.29 -33.15 39.43
N LEU A 82 -22.54 -33.39 39.03
CA LEU A 82 -23.20 -32.64 37.95
C LEU A 82 -23.40 -31.17 38.34
N LEU A 83 -23.84 -30.90 39.57
CA LEU A 83 -24.01 -29.53 40.08
C LEU A 83 -22.68 -28.77 40.15
N LEU A 84 -21.62 -29.41 40.67
CA LEU A 84 -20.29 -28.82 40.73
C LEU A 84 -19.71 -28.57 39.33
N SER A 85 -19.88 -29.53 38.41
CA SER A 85 -19.42 -29.39 37.02
C SER A 85 -20.14 -28.23 36.33
N ALA A 86 -21.46 -28.12 36.49
CA ALA A 86 -22.24 -27.02 35.94
C ALA A 86 -21.81 -25.66 36.51
N GLN A 87 -21.53 -25.58 37.82
CA GLN A 87 -21.11 -24.35 38.48
C GLN A 87 -19.74 -23.85 38.02
N ILE A 88 -18.82 -24.76 37.64
CA ILE A 88 -17.52 -24.39 37.06
C ILE A 88 -17.63 -23.99 35.60
N LEU A 89 -18.48 -24.67 34.83
CA LEU A 89 -18.63 -24.42 33.40
C LEU A 89 -19.40 -23.12 33.12
N TYR A 90 -20.39 -22.79 33.95
CA TYR A 90 -21.26 -21.61 33.80
C TYR A 90 -20.51 -20.27 33.63
N PRO A 91 -19.56 -19.87 34.50
CA PRO A 91 -18.88 -18.59 34.35
C PRO A 91 -18.01 -18.49 33.09
N THR A 92 -17.49 -19.61 32.58
CA THR A 92 -16.66 -19.65 31.36
C THR A 92 -17.51 -19.62 30.09
N VAL A 93 -18.64 -20.32 30.10
CA VAL A 93 -19.53 -20.43 28.93
C VAL A 93 -20.43 -19.21 28.78
N LYS A 94 -20.85 -18.58 29.89
CA LYS A 94 -21.71 -17.38 29.88
C LYS A 94 -21.21 -16.25 28.96
N PRO A 95 -19.95 -15.78 29.02
CA PRO A 95 -19.49 -14.70 28.14
C PRO A 95 -19.48 -15.12 26.66
N ILE A 96 -19.09 -16.36 26.36
CA ILE A 96 -19.05 -16.90 24.98
C ILE A 96 -20.47 -16.96 24.39
N VAL A 97 -21.45 -17.38 25.19
CA VAL A 97 -22.85 -17.46 24.76
C VAL A 97 -23.44 -16.06 24.53
N ILE A 98 -23.09 -15.08 25.36
CA ILE A 98 -23.53 -13.69 25.19
C ILE A 98 -22.90 -13.04 23.95
N GLU A 99 -21.68 -13.42 23.58
CA GLU A 99 -21.01 -12.94 22.36
C GLU A 99 -21.62 -13.52 21.07
N ILE A 100 -22.20 -14.73 21.14
CA ILE A 100 -22.78 -15.43 19.99
C ILE A 100 -24.29 -15.18 19.84
N LEU A 101 -25.04 -14.98 20.94
CA LEU A 101 -26.50 -14.83 20.94
C LEU A 101 -26.97 -13.49 21.53
N THR A 102 -27.71 -12.72 20.74
CA THR A 102 -28.39 -11.47 21.12
C THR A 102 -29.41 -11.71 22.25
N GLU A 103 -29.71 -10.72 23.10
CA GLU A 103 -30.65 -10.89 24.24
C GLU A 103 -32.04 -11.43 23.83
N GLN A 104 -32.50 -11.11 22.62
CA GLN A 104 -33.75 -11.61 22.07
C GLN A 104 -33.69 -13.10 21.69
N ASP A 105 -32.55 -13.57 21.19
CA ASP A 105 -32.36 -14.97 20.78
C ASP A 105 -32.23 -15.91 21.99
N GLN A 106 -31.64 -15.43 23.09
CA GLN A 106 -31.54 -16.19 24.34
C GLN A 106 -32.91 -16.54 24.92
N GLY A 107 -33.87 -15.60 24.86
CA GLY A 107 -35.24 -15.83 25.31
C GLY A 107 -35.99 -16.84 24.44
N ILE A 108 -35.76 -16.82 23.12
CA ILE A 108 -36.38 -17.78 22.19
C ILE A 108 -35.82 -19.19 22.42
N VAL A 109 -34.51 -19.32 22.59
CA VAL A 109 -33.87 -20.63 22.86
C VAL A 109 -34.36 -21.19 24.19
N LEU A 110 -34.31 -20.41 25.27
CA LEU A 110 -34.76 -20.88 26.59
C LEU A 110 -36.26 -21.19 26.62
N GLY A 111 -37.07 -20.37 25.93
CA GLY A 111 -38.50 -20.58 25.78
C GLY A 111 -38.84 -21.83 24.98
N SER A 112 -38.10 -22.11 23.89
CA SER A 112 -38.29 -23.31 23.08
C SER A 112 -37.95 -24.59 23.85
N ILE A 113 -36.86 -24.58 24.64
CA ILE A 113 -36.48 -25.69 25.52
C ILE A 113 -37.54 -25.89 26.61
N GLY A 114 -38.00 -24.81 27.25
CA GLY A 114 -39.04 -24.86 28.28
C GLY A 114 -40.38 -25.37 27.75
N ALA A 115 -40.79 -24.93 26.56
CA ALA A 115 -41.99 -25.41 25.88
C ALA A 115 -41.88 -26.91 25.53
N PHE A 116 -40.72 -27.36 25.07
CA PHE A 116 -40.48 -28.76 24.73
C PHE A 116 -40.51 -29.67 25.97
N VAL A 117 -39.84 -29.27 27.05
CA VAL A 117 -39.86 -29.99 28.33
C VAL A 117 -41.26 -29.99 28.94
N GLY A 118 -41.98 -28.87 28.87
CA GLY A 118 -43.37 -28.76 29.32
C GLY A 118 -44.32 -29.65 28.53
N ALA A 119 -44.15 -29.71 27.21
CA ALA A 119 -44.93 -30.60 26.32
C ALA A 119 -44.67 -32.08 26.63
N ILE A 120 -43.40 -32.48 26.80
CA ILE A 120 -43.05 -33.85 27.21
C ILE A 120 -43.64 -34.17 28.59
N GLY A 121 -43.56 -33.25 29.54
CA GLY A 121 -44.13 -33.43 30.89
C GLY A 121 -45.64 -33.62 30.87
N LEU A 122 -46.37 -32.82 30.08
CA LEU A 122 -47.81 -32.95 29.87
C LEU A 122 -48.19 -34.27 29.19
N LEU A 123 -47.44 -34.67 28.15
CA LEU A 123 -47.68 -35.95 27.45
C LEU A 123 -47.48 -37.16 28.37
N LYS A 124 -46.47 -37.10 29.24
CA LYS A 124 -46.20 -38.17 30.22
C LYS A 124 -47.25 -38.24 31.33
N LEU A 125 -47.77 -37.09 31.77
CA LEU A 125 -48.88 -37.00 32.74
C LEU A 125 -50.23 -37.43 32.14
N ALA A 126 -50.44 -37.20 30.84
CA ALA A 126 -51.64 -37.60 30.12
C ALA A 126 -51.72 -39.11 29.80
N GLY A 127 -50.70 -39.90 30.17
CA GLY A 127 -50.68 -41.34 29.89
C GLY A 127 -50.57 -41.69 28.41
N ALA A 128 -50.01 -40.78 27.61
CA ALA A 128 -49.89 -40.91 26.15
C ALA A 128 -48.96 -42.05 25.70
N ASP A 129 -48.26 -42.70 26.63
CA ASP A 129 -47.38 -43.84 26.39
C ASP A 129 -48.09 -45.01 25.65
N ARG A 130 -49.40 -45.17 25.86
CA ARG A 130 -50.20 -46.21 25.16
C ARG A 130 -50.69 -45.77 23.77
N ALA A 131 -51.04 -44.50 23.59
CA ALA A 131 -51.48 -43.96 22.29
C ALA A 131 -50.30 -43.73 21.32
N ALA A 132 -49.13 -43.37 21.83
CA ALA A 132 -47.90 -43.24 21.05
C ALA A 132 -47.44 -44.59 20.48
N GLY A 133 -47.66 -45.69 21.21
CA GLY A 133 -47.34 -47.04 20.73
C GLY A 133 -48.21 -47.51 19.56
N GLU A 134 -49.48 -47.10 19.49
CA GLU A 134 -50.37 -47.41 18.36
C GLU A 134 -50.08 -46.53 17.14
N LEU A 135 -49.72 -45.26 17.35
CA LEU A 135 -49.25 -44.37 16.29
C LEU A 135 -47.92 -44.85 15.68
N TYR A 136 -47.00 -45.34 16.53
CA TYR A 136 -45.72 -45.92 16.12
C TYR A 136 -45.88 -47.11 15.17
N ASN A 137 -46.92 -47.94 15.37
CA ASN A 137 -47.17 -49.11 14.53
C ASN A 137 -47.95 -48.79 13.23
N THR A 138 -48.54 -47.60 13.10
CA THR A 138 -49.29 -47.17 11.91
C THR A 138 -48.50 -46.22 11.00
N LEU A 139 -47.42 -45.63 11.52
CA LEU A 139 -46.46 -44.85 10.74
C LEU A 139 -45.64 -45.77 9.83
N GLN A 140 -45.72 -45.55 8.51
CA GLN A 140 -44.86 -46.19 7.52
C GLN A 140 -43.45 -45.63 7.62
N TRP A 141 -42.64 -46.21 8.52
CA TRP A 141 -41.25 -45.82 8.76
C TRP A 141 -40.40 -45.83 7.49
N ASP A 142 -40.74 -46.67 6.51
CA ASP A 142 -40.08 -46.73 5.20
C ASP A 142 -40.24 -45.42 4.40
N ALA A 143 -41.42 -44.78 4.43
CA ALA A 143 -41.66 -43.52 3.72
C ALA A 143 -40.93 -42.34 4.39
N ILE A 144 -40.79 -42.38 5.72
CA ILE A 144 -40.03 -41.37 6.49
C ILE A 144 -38.53 -41.56 6.26
N GLY A 145 -38.05 -42.80 6.15
CA GLY A 145 -36.66 -43.12 5.79
C GLY A 145 -36.27 -42.58 4.42
N ALA A 146 -37.13 -42.77 3.41
CA ALA A 146 -36.91 -42.25 2.06
C ALA A 146 -36.85 -40.71 2.00
N LEU A 147 -37.68 -40.01 2.79
CA LEU A 147 -37.55 -38.55 2.95
C LEU A 147 -36.21 -38.17 3.57
N GLY A 148 -35.76 -38.91 4.59
CA GLY A 148 -34.44 -38.73 5.22
C GLY A 148 -33.28 -38.83 4.23
N GLU A 149 -33.34 -39.78 3.28
CA GLU A 149 -32.33 -39.91 2.21
C GLU A 149 -32.35 -38.70 1.25
N VAL A 150 -33.54 -38.21 0.87
CA VAL A 150 -33.68 -37.02 0.01
C VAL A 150 -33.15 -35.78 0.70
N PHE A 151 -33.49 -35.56 1.97
CA PHE A 151 -32.96 -34.45 2.77
C PHE A 151 -31.45 -34.58 2.98
N GLY A 152 -30.94 -35.80 3.15
CA GLY A 152 -29.50 -36.09 3.23
C GLY A 152 -28.76 -35.75 1.94
N ALA A 153 -29.28 -36.16 0.79
CA ALA A 153 -28.72 -35.85 -0.52
C ALA A 153 -28.75 -34.34 -0.81
N LEU A 154 -29.85 -33.66 -0.50
CA LEU A 154 -29.96 -32.20 -0.58
C LEU A 154 -28.93 -31.50 0.33
N GLY A 155 -28.74 -32.01 1.56
CA GLY A 155 -27.72 -31.53 2.47
C GLY A 155 -26.31 -31.69 1.92
N GLN A 156 -25.98 -32.85 1.33
CA GLN A 156 -24.69 -33.09 0.69
C GLN A 156 -24.45 -32.16 -0.51
N ILE A 157 -25.47 -31.94 -1.35
CA ILE A 157 -25.38 -30.98 -2.47
C ILE A 157 -25.13 -29.57 -1.94
N LEU A 158 -25.85 -29.14 -0.89
CA LEU A 158 -25.67 -27.82 -0.31
C LEU A 158 -24.26 -27.65 0.29
N ILE A 159 -23.75 -28.66 0.98
CA ILE A 159 -22.38 -28.67 1.52
C ILE A 159 -21.36 -28.59 0.39
N ALA A 160 -21.56 -29.35 -0.70
CA ALA A 160 -20.67 -29.32 -1.85
C ALA A 160 -20.66 -27.94 -2.52
N VAL A 161 -21.83 -27.33 -2.70
CA VAL A 161 -21.96 -25.96 -3.25
C VAL A 161 -21.26 -24.94 -2.34
N LEU A 162 -21.47 -25.04 -1.03
CA LEU A 162 -20.82 -24.17 -0.06
C LEU A 162 -19.29 -24.34 -0.07
N ALA A 163 -18.80 -25.57 -0.16
CA ALA A 163 -17.37 -25.87 -0.25
C ALA A 163 -16.74 -25.25 -1.51
N VAL A 164 -17.40 -25.35 -2.67
CA VAL A 164 -16.95 -24.71 -3.91
C VAL A 164 -16.94 -23.19 -3.77
N TYR A 165 -17.98 -22.61 -3.16
CA TYR A 165 -18.03 -21.17 -2.92
C TYR A 165 -16.89 -20.69 -2.01
N ILE A 166 -16.63 -21.39 -0.91
CA ILE A 166 -15.53 -21.08 0.01
C ILE A 166 -14.18 -21.20 -0.71
N ALA A 167 -13.97 -22.27 -1.48
CA ALA A 167 -12.74 -22.47 -2.24
C ALA A 167 -12.51 -21.35 -3.27
N TRP A 168 -13.56 -20.95 -3.98
CA TRP A 168 -13.50 -19.82 -4.92
C TRP A 168 -13.17 -18.50 -4.19
N ARG A 169 -13.82 -18.23 -3.05
CA ARG A 169 -13.53 -17.05 -2.22
C ARG A 169 -12.08 -17.05 -1.72
N GLN A 170 -11.56 -18.18 -1.25
CA GLN A 170 -10.18 -18.33 -0.81
C GLN A 170 -9.19 -18.08 -1.96
N TYR A 171 -9.47 -18.59 -3.15
CA TYR A 171 -8.64 -18.36 -4.34
C TYR A 171 -8.54 -16.87 -4.68
N ILE A 172 -9.67 -16.15 -4.72
CA ILE A 172 -9.68 -14.71 -5.00
C ILE A 172 -8.86 -13.94 -3.96
N ILE A 173 -9.06 -14.23 -2.67
CA ILE A 173 -8.30 -13.61 -1.57
C ILE A 173 -6.79 -13.88 -1.76
N SER A 174 -6.39 -15.10 -2.12
CA SER A 174 -4.98 -15.43 -2.32
C SER A 174 -4.31 -14.60 -3.42
N ILE A 175 -5.00 -14.33 -4.53
CA ILE A 175 -4.49 -13.50 -5.62
C ILE A 175 -4.33 -12.05 -5.14
N GLU A 176 -5.34 -11.51 -4.45
CA GLU A 176 -5.29 -10.15 -3.93
C GLU A 176 -4.12 -9.96 -2.96
N LEU A 177 -3.90 -10.92 -2.05
CA LEU A 177 -2.74 -10.90 -1.15
C LEU A 177 -1.41 -10.94 -1.92
N THR A 178 -1.29 -11.75 -2.99
CA THR A 178 -0.03 -11.80 -3.76
C THR A 178 0.29 -10.49 -4.47
N VAL A 179 -0.72 -9.81 -5.03
CA VAL A 179 -0.55 -8.50 -5.70
C VAL A 179 -0.20 -7.42 -4.68
N GLN A 180 -0.89 -7.40 -3.54
CA GLN A 180 -0.57 -6.49 -2.44
C GLN A 180 0.85 -6.73 -1.93
N GLN A 181 1.25 -7.99 -1.73
CA GLN A 181 2.58 -8.34 -1.26
C GLN A 181 3.67 -7.87 -2.22
N ASN A 182 3.49 -8.02 -3.54
CA ASN A 182 4.44 -7.51 -4.54
C ASN A 182 4.59 -5.99 -4.45
N THR A 183 3.47 -5.27 -4.31
CA THR A 183 3.46 -3.81 -4.19
C THR A 183 4.14 -3.34 -2.90
N ILE A 184 3.85 -3.99 -1.77
CA ILE A 184 4.45 -3.69 -0.46
C ILE A 184 5.96 -3.97 -0.50
N THR A 185 6.36 -5.11 -1.07
CA THR A 185 7.79 -5.49 -1.17
C THR A 185 8.55 -4.46 -2.00
N GLN A 186 7.98 -3.99 -3.11
CA GLN A 186 8.58 -2.91 -3.91
C GLN A 186 8.70 -1.60 -3.13
N GLN A 187 7.66 -1.19 -2.41
CA GLN A 187 7.69 0.02 -1.58
C GLN A 187 8.79 -0.05 -0.51
N GLN A 188 8.86 -1.15 0.24
CA GLN A 188 9.91 -1.38 1.23
C GLN A 188 11.31 -1.37 0.60
N THR A 189 11.47 -1.94 -0.59
CA THR A 189 12.75 -1.94 -1.31
C THR A 189 13.16 -0.51 -1.71
N ILE A 190 12.21 0.29 -2.20
CA ILE A 190 12.43 1.70 -2.56
C ILE A 190 12.75 2.54 -1.31
N ASP A 191 12.04 2.33 -0.20
CA ASP A 191 12.27 3.06 1.04
C ASP A 191 13.64 2.73 1.64
N THR A 192 14.02 1.45 1.61
CA THR A 192 15.37 1.00 2.01
C THR A 192 16.44 1.63 1.14
N TYR A 193 16.18 1.74 -0.17
CA TYR A 193 17.07 2.46 -1.09
C TYR A 193 17.17 3.95 -0.74
N PHE A 194 16.06 4.65 -0.47
CA PHE A 194 16.09 6.07 -0.12
C PHE A 194 16.85 6.33 1.17
N GLN A 195 16.64 5.50 2.19
CA GLN A 195 17.42 5.58 3.42
C GLN A 195 18.91 5.32 3.13
N GLY A 196 19.22 4.24 2.41
CA GLY A 196 20.59 3.88 2.10
C GLY A 196 21.34 4.85 1.17
N ILE A 197 20.64 5.67 0.39
CA ILE A 197 21.24 6.79 -0.35
C ILE A 197 21.42 7.99 0.58
N SER A 198 20.41 8.32 1.40
CA SER A 198 20.50 9.43 2.36
C SER A 198 21.67 9.25 3.32
N ASP A 199 21.83 8.06 3.90
CA ASP A 199 22.93 7.72 4.82
C ASP A 199 24.32 7.78 4.15
N LEU A 200 24.37 7.70 2.83
CA LEU A 200 25.61 7.64 2.06
C LEU A 200 26.06 9.01 1.55
N VAL A 201 25.14 9.95 1.40
CA VAL A 201 25.39 11.25 0.74
C VAL A 201 25.11 12.44 1.64
N LEU A 202 24.64 12.21 2.88
CA LEU A 202 24.37 13.24 3.86
C LEU A 202 25.26 13.06 5.09
N ASP A 203 25.74 14.18 5.64
CA ASP A 203 26.44 14.23 6.92
C ASP A 203 25.46 14.20 8.13
N GLU A 204 26.01 14.27 9.35
CA GLU A 204 25.23 14.26 10.60
C GLU A 204 24.29 15.48 10.71
N GLU A 205 24.64 16.59 10.05
CA GLU A 205 23.85 17.81 9.96
C GLU A 205 22.81 17.79 8.83
N GLY A 206 22.78 16.74 8.00
CA GLY A 206 21.86 16.58 6.88
C GLY A 206 22.24 17.39 5.63
N LEU A 207 23.50 17.80 5.51
CA LEU A 207 24.06 18.46 4.34
C LEU A 207 24.68 17.44 3.39
N LEU A 208 24.68 17.75 2.10
CA LEU A 208 25.28 16.87 1.08
C LEU A 208 26.80 16.83 1.23
N GLU A 209 27.28 15.68 1.66
CA GLU A 209 28.69 15.30 1.75
C GLU A 209 28.83 13.94 1.06
N ASP A 210 29.35 13.95 -0.16
CA ASP A 210 29.56 12.76 -0.99
C ASP A 210 31.01 12.67 -1.47
N TRP A 211 31.71 11.62 -1.03
CA TRP A 211 33.05 11.31 -1.50
C TRP A 211 33.01 10.51 -2.82
N PRO A 212 34.08 10.52 -3.64
CA PRO A 212 34.10 9.78 -4.90
C PRO A 212 33.74 8.29 -4.78
N GLN A 213 34.09 7.65 -3.66
CA GLN A 213 33.73 6.24 -3.39
C GLN A 213 32.24 6.08 -3.08
N GLU A 214 31.67 6.97 -2.28
CA GLU A 214 30.25 6.96 -1.92
C GLU A 214 29.38 7.19 -3.14
N ARG A 215 29.77 8.10 -4.04
CA ARG A 215 29.10 8.26 -5.34
C ARG A 215 29.08 6.99 -6.16
N ALA A 216 30.22 6.30 -6.27
CA ALA A 216 30.29 5.05 -7.02
C ALA A 216 29.36 3.98 -6.40
N ILE A 217 29.26 3.93 -5.07
CA ILE A 217 28.32 3.04 -4.37
C ILE A 217 26.86 3.47 -4.62
N ALA A 218 26.57 4.77 -4.56
CA ALA A 218 25.25 5.35 -4.81
C ALA A 218 24.79 5.04 -6.24
N GLU A 219 25.67 5.20 -7.23
CA GLU A 219 25.42 4.87 -8.63
C GLU A 219 25.15 3.38 -8.82
N GLY A 220 25.98 2.51 -8.22
CA GLY A 220 25.78 1.06 -8.28
C GLY A 220 24.46 0.62 -7.64
N ARG A 221 24.12 1.16 -6.46
CA ARG A 221 22.83 0.92 -5.80
C ARG A 221 21.66 1.41 -6.65
N THR A 222 21.79 2.59 -7.26
CA THR A 222 20.75 3.18 -8.11
C THR A 222 20.51 2.34 -9.36
N ALA A 223 21.57 1.87 -10.03
CA ALA A 223 21.44 0.98 -11.17
C ALA A 223 20.75 -0.33 -10.78
N ALA A 224 21.13 -0.93 -9.65
CA ALA A 224 20.54 -2.17 -9.16
C ALA A 224 19.04 -2.01 -8.88
N ILE A 225 18.63 -0.97 -8.15
CA ILE A 225 17.21 -0.76 -7.82
C ILE A 225 16.38 -0.42 -9.07
N LEU A 226 16.90 0.40 -9.99
CA LEU A 226 16.18 0.73 -11.23
C LEU A 226 15.93 -0.51 -12.10
N SER A 227 16.80 -1.52 -12.03
CA SER A 227 16.62 -2.78 -12.76
C SER A 227 15.56 -3.70 -12.15
N SER A 228 15.26 -3.58 -10.85
CA SER A 228 14.35 -4.48 -10.12
C SER A 228 12.94 -3.92 -9.91
N VAL A 229 12.72 -2.63 -10.21
CA VAL A 229 11.42 -1.96 -10.06
C VAL A 229 10.74 -1.71 -11.40
N ASP A 230 9.42 -1.56 -11.35
CA ASP A 230 8.57 -1.23 -12.49
C ASP A 230 8.69 0.26 -12.90
N GLY A 231 7.97 0.67 -13.94
CA GLY A 231 8.00 2.05 -14.44
C GLY A 231 7.61 3.08 -13.37
N ALA A 232 6.59 2.79 -12.57
CA ALA A 232 6.15 3.66 -11.48
C ALA A 232 7.22 3.82 -10.39
N GLY A 233 7.89 2.72 -10.00
CA GLY A 233 9.02 2.73 -9.09
C GLY A 233 10.21 3.54 -9.62
N LYS A 234 10.59 3.36 -10.90
CA LYS A 234 11.65 4.14 -11.55
C LYS A 234 11.35 5.64 -11.51
N ALA A 235 10.11 6.03 -11.82
CA ALA A 235 9.71 7.43 -11.79
C ALA A 235 9.79 8.04 -10.39
N LYS A 236 9.37 7.32 -9.34
CA LYS A 236 9.52 7.76 -7.95
C LYS A 236 10.99 7.99 -7.58
N ILE A 237 11.87 7.06 -7.95
CA ILE A 237 13.30 7.15 -7.69
C ILE A 237 13.90 8.35 -8.42
N ILE A 238 13.66 8.50 -9.72
CA ILE A 238 14.16 9.62 -10.52
C ILE A 238 13.71 10.96 -9.91
N ARG A 239 12.44 11.06 -9.48
CA ARG A 239 11.90 12.26 -8.83
C ARG A 239 12.56 12.55 -7.50
N PHE A 240 12.76 11.55 -6.66
CA PHE A 240 13.49 11.69 -5.41
C PHE A 240 14.90 12.22 -5.66
N LEU A 241 15.66 11.55 -6.53
CA LEU A 241 17.04 11.94 -6.87
C LEU A 241 17.13 13.35 -7.44
N SER A 242 16.19 13.74 -8.29
CA SER A 242 16.13 15.10 -8.84
C SER A 242 15.82 16.15 -7.76
N ARG A 243 14.85 15.89 -6.88
CA ARG A 243 14.44 16.84 -5.83
C ARG A 243 15.53 17.01 -4.76
N ALA A 244 16.23 15.93 -4.45
CA ALA A 244 17.38 15.93 -3.55
C ALA A 244 18.65 16.51 -4.19
N LYS A 245 18.59 17.02 -5.44
CA LYS A 245 19.72 17.58 -6.19
C LYS A 245 20.86 16.59 -6.43
N LEU A 246 20.60 15.28 -6.31
CA LEU A 246 21.58 14.22 -6.51
C LEU A 246 21.90 14.00 -8.00
N LEU A 247 20.93 14.33 -8.87
CA LEU A 247 21.13 14.31 -10.32
C LEU A 247 21.75 15.61 -10.84
N SER A 248 21.65 16.73 -10.12
CA SER A 248 22.09 18.02 -10.64
C SER A 248 23.61 18.18 -10.54
N PRO A 249 24.27 18.86 -11.49
CA PRO A 249 25.70 19.10 -11.43
C PRO A 249 25.99 20.21 -10.41
N LEU A 250 26.51 19.82 -9.25
CA LEU A 250 26.74 20.71 -8.13
C LEU A 250 28.21 21.16 -8.07
N LYS A 251 28.43 22.40 -7.67
CA LYS A 251 29.76 22.93 -7.40
C LYS A 251 30.33 22.25 -6.15
N ARG A 252 31.57 21.80 -6.24
CA ARG A 252 32.29 21.10 -5.17
C ARG A 252 33.54 21.88 -4.78
N ASP A 253 34.01 21.64 -3.56
CA ASP A 253 35.32 22.10 -3.13
C ASP A 253 36.46 21.34 -3.82
N SER A 254 37.67 21.90 -3.76
CA SER A 254 38.86 21.32 -4.42
C SER A 254 39.35 20.02 -3.77
N ARG A 255 38.72 19.59 -2.66
CA ARG A 255 39.08 18.37 -1.90
C ARG A 255 38.05 17.24 -2.08
N LEU A 256 37.06 17.43 -2.96
CA LEU A 256 36.07 16.45 -3.42
C LEU A 256 35.32 15.77 -2.27
N GLY A 257 34.41 16.51 -1.63
CA GLY A 257 33.37 15.90 -0.79
C GLY A 257 32.13 16.78 -0.63
N ARG A 258 32.33 18.05 -0.30
CA ARG A 258 31.23 18.91 0.14
C ARG A 258 30.62 19.72 -0.99
N ALA A 259 29.30 19.69 -1.07
CA ALA A 259 28.56 20.58 -1.94
C ALA A 259 28.67 22.03 -1.47
N ILE A 260 29.06 22.93 -2.36
CA ILE A 260 29.13 24.36 -2.02
C ILE A 260 27.72 24.93 -1.99
N LEU A 261 27.42 25.73 -0.96
CA LEU A 261 26.14 26.43 -0.86
C LEU A 261 26.12 27.70 -1.73
N ASN A 262 24.96 28.04 -2.25
CA ASN A 262 24.74 29.21 -3.11
C ASN A 262 24.54 30.53 -2.33
N GLY A 263 24.64 30.49 -1.00
CA GLY A 263 24.41 31.64 -0.10
C GLY A 263 22.95 31.90 0.26
N THR A 264 21.99 31.20 -0.34
CA THR A 264 20.54 31.30 -0.03
C THR A 264 19.99 30.02 0.61
N GLY A 265 20.87 29.21 1.22
CA GLY A 265 20.51 27.93 1.84
C GLY A 265 20.31 26.76 0.87
N GLY A 266 20.61 26.92 -0.42
CA GLY A 266 20.61 25.83 -1.40
C GLY A 266 22.01 25.47 -1.87
N TYR A 267 22.12 24.42 -2.68
CA TYR A 267 23.39 24.04 -3.32
C TYR A 267 23.66 24.91 -4.54
N ALA A 268 24.91 25.32 -4.72
CA ALA A 268 25.39 26.03 -5.89
C ALA A 268 25.49 25.03 -7.05
N GLU A 269 24.67 25.20 -8.07
CA GLU A 269 24.78 24.44 -9.33
C GLU A 269 25.91 25.00 -10.18
N ASP A 270 26.74 24.11 -10.74
CA ASP A 270 27.72 24.44 -11.77
C ASP A 270 27.49 23.51 -12.96
N ARG A 271 26.84 24.01 -14.01
CA ARG A 271 26.47 23.18 -15.15
C ARG A 271 27.64 22.81 -16.06
N LEU A 272 28.78 23.48 -15.92
CA LEU A 272 29.93 23.28 -16.79
C LEU A 272 30.98 22.38 -16.14
N HIS A 273 31.25 22.57 -14.85
CA HIS A 273 32.27 21.82 -14.10
C HIS A 273 31.74 21.16 -12.82
N GLY A 274 30.44 21.28 -12.55
CA GLY A 274 29.82 20.62 -11.41
C GLY A 274 29.78 19.12 -11.57
N ILE A 275 29.72 18.45 -10.43
CA ILE A 275 29.74 17.00 -10.34
C ILE A 275 28.38 16.54 -9.83
N ARG A 276 27.83 15.51 -10.47
CA ARG A 276 26.58 14.87 -10.05
C ARG A 276 26.90 13.84 -8.97
N VAL A 277 25.98 13.64 -8.04
CA VAL A 277 26.11 12.54 -7.06
C VAL A 277 25.85 11.20 -7.74
N ILE A 278 24.84 11.17 -8.62
CA ILE A 278 24.47 10.00 -9.41
C ILE A 278 24.38 10.40 -10.88
N ASP A 279 25.21 9.79 -11.73
CA ASP A 279 25.02 9.84 -13.18
C ASP A 279 24.05 8.73 -13.64
N LEU A 280 22.92 9.14 -14.22
CA LEU A 280 21.94 8.19 -14.76
C LEU A 280 22.43 7.48 -16.01
N GLY A 281 23.50 7.98 -16.66
CA GLY A 281 24.28 7.29 -17.68
C GLY A 281 23.42 6.41 -18.59
N ILE A 282 23.68 5.09 -18.57
CA ILE A 282 22.97 4.06 -19.35
C ILE A 282 21.77 3.42 -18.63
N MET A 283 21.45 3.85 -17.39
CA MET A 283 20.50 3.16 -16.51
C MET A 283 19.06 3.17 -17.04
N LEU A 284 18.73 4.10 -17.94
CA LEU A 284 17.38 4.30 -18.46
C LEU A 284 17.23 3.93 -19.95
N ALA A 285 18.24 3.32 -20.55
CA ALA A 285 18.15 2.83 -21.93
C ALA A 285 17.08 1.73 -22.02
N ALA A 286 16.18 1.84 -22.98
CA ALA A 286 15.02 0.96 -23.17
C ALA A 286 14.09 0.84 -21.93
N ALA A 287 14.17 1.78 -20.98
CA ALA A 287 13.32 1.75 -19.81
C ALA A 287 11.85 2.04 -20.19
N ASP A 288 10.94 1.30 -19.56
CA ASP A 288 9.51 1.63 -19.60
C ASP A 288 9.17 2.60 -18.47
N LEU A 289 8.76 3.81 -18.87
CA LEU A 289 8.32 4.93 -18.03
C LEU A 289 6.95 5.43 -18.50
N SER A 290 6.20 4.62 -19.24
CA SER A 290 4.91 5.02 -19.80
C SER A 290 3.86 5.28 -18.71
N GLY A 291 3.04 6.31 -18.93
CA GLY A 291 2.00 6.73 -18.00
C GLY A 291 2.50 7.25 -16.65
N THR A 292 3.80 7.54 -16.50
CA THR A 292 4.38 7.97 -15.22
C THR A 292 4.43 9.49 -15.08
N ASP A 293 4.52 9.97 -13.84
CA ASP A 293 4.75 11.38 -13.51
C ASP A 293 6.24 11.63 -13.30
N LEU A 294 6.87 12.35 -14.23
CA LEU A 294 8.26 12.78 -14.23
C LEU A 294 8.38 14.31 -14.20
N ARG A 295 7.38 15.00 -13.66
CA ARG A 295 7.40 16.46 -13.58
C ARG A 295 8.56 16.97 -12.76
N TRP A 296 9.15 18.07 -13.22
CA TRP A 296 10.24 18.77 -12.54
C TRP A 296 11.49 17.92 -12.32
N THR A 297 11.66 16.83 -13.07
CA THR A 297 12.85 15.98 -12.95
C THR A 297 14.00 16.50 -13.81
N ASP A 298 15.22 16.38 -13.28
CA ASP A 298 16.45 16.62 -14.02
C ASP A 298 16.92 15.31 -14.66
N LEU A 299 16.64 15.14 -15.95
CA LEU A 299 17.12 14.02 -16.76
C LEU A 299 18.22 14.47 -17.72
N SER A 300 18.87 15.61 -17.43
CA SER A 300 19.94 16.13 -18.26
C SER A 300 21.08 15.12 -18.37
N GLU A 301 21.60 14.98 -19.58
CA GLU A 301 22.67 14.02 -19.93
C GLU A 301 22.33 12.54 -19.81
N ALA A 302 21.13 12.16 -19.35
CA ALA A 302 20.71 10.77 -19.28
C ALA A 302 20.63 10.10 -20.67
N ASN A 303 20.84 8.79 -20.70
CA ASN A 303 20.58 7.96 -21.87
C ASN A 303 19.19 7.33 -21.79
N LEU A 304 18.30 7.77 -22.67
CA LEU A 304 16.94 7.29 -22.85
C LEU A 304 16.74 6.68 -24.25
N ILE A 305 17.81 6.13 -24.84
CA ILE A 305 17.73 5.44 -26.13
C ILE A 305 16.64 4.37 -26.04
N ARG A 306 15.67 4.43 -26.96
CA ARG A 306 14.53 3.49 -27.06
C ARG A 306 13.67 3.39 -25.79
N ALA A 307 13.76 4.37 -24.88
CA ALA A 307 12.89 4.41 -23.72
C ALA A 307 11.42 4.67 -24.13
N ASN A 308 10.49 4.12 -23.36
CA ASN A 308 9.07 4.35 -23.53
C ASN A 308 8.60 5.42 -22.53
N LEU A 309 8.35 6.63 -23.03
CA LEU A 309 7.79 7.79 -22.31
C LEU A 309 6.36 8.10 -22.78
N THR A 310 5.65 7.10 -23.32
CA THR A 310 4.29 7.28 -23.83
C THR A 310 3.34 7.71 -22.70
N ASN A 311 2.51 8.73 -22.94
CA ASN A 311 1.57 9.31 -21.97
C ASN A 311 2.23 9.73 -20.65
N CYS A 312 3.52 10.06 -20.67
CA CYS A 312 4.25 10.51 -19.49
C CYS A 312 4.03 12.01 -19.26
N ASP A 313 3.87 12.40 -18.00
CA ASP A 313 3.82 13.80 -17.60
C ASP A 313 5.26 14.33 -17.43
N LEU A 314 5.73 15.12 -18.41
CA LEU A 314 7.10 15.64 -18.50
C LEU A 314 7.15 17.16 -18.25
N VAL A 315 6.14 17.70 -17.55
CA VAL A 315 6.05 19.13 -17.26
C VAL A 315 7.33 19.61 -16.58
N LYS A 316 8.01 20.56 -17.23
CA LYS A 316 9.27 21.17 -16.77
C LYS A 316 10.41 20.20 -16.49
N THR A 317 10.37 19.02 -17.10
CA THR A 317 11.49 18.07 -17.11
C THR A 317 12.68 18.66 -17.89
N ASN A 318 13.90 18.45 -17.39
CA ASN A 318 15.11 18.86 -18.10
C ASN A 318 15.67 17.69 -18.91
N PHE A 319 15.60 17.78 -20.24
CA PHE A 319 16.22 16.86 -21.20
C PHE A 319 17.46 17.44 -21.89
N SER A 320 18.05 18.53 -21.37
CA SER A 320 19.25 19.10 -21.98
C SER A 320 20.34 18.03 -22.09
N ARG A 321 20.93 17.87 -23.28
CA ARG A 321 21.98 16.88 -23.58
C ARG A 321 21.58 15.41 -23.33
N THR A 322 20.30 15.11 -23.16
CA THR A 322 19.79 13.74 -23.08
C THR A 322 19.86 13.05 -24.44
N VAL A 323 20.04 11.73 -24.46
CA VAL A 323 19.98 10.94 -25.69
C VAL A 323 18.63 10.23 -25.77
N LEU A 324 17.76 10.69 -26.66
CA LEU A 324 16.38 10.20 -26.87
C LEU A 324 16.27 9.38 -28.17
N CYS A 325 17.37 8.83 -28.68
CA CYS A 325 17.34 8.17 -29.99
C CYS A 325 16.35 7.00 -29.98
N GLY A 326 15.33 7.07 -30.85
CA GLY A 326 14.28 6.04 -30.93
C GLY A 326 13.35 5.96 -29.72
N ALA A 327 13.35 6.94 -28.82
CA ALA A 327 12.43 6.99 -27.69
C ALA A 327 10.98 7.29 -28.15
N SER A 328 9.99 6.77 -27.43
CA SER A 328 8.57 7.07 -27.67
C SER A 328 8.09 8.13 -26.67
N LEU A 329 7.75 9.33 -27.13
CA LEU A 329 7.12 10.41 -26.36
C LEU A 329 5.66 10.64 -26.80
N ARG A 330 5.00 9.58 -27.28
CA ARG A 330 3.62 9.66 -27.77
C ARG A 330 2.68 10.10 -26.65
N GLY A 331 1.81 11.07 -26.89
CA GLY A 331 0.85 11.53 -25.87
C GLY A 331 1.47 12.13 -24.60
N ALA A 332 2.78 12.42 -24.59
CA ALA A 332 3.44 12.98 -23.42
C ALA A 332 3.18 14.49 -23.31
N ASP A 333 2.98 14.99 -22.09
CA ASP A 333 2.85 16.42 -21.82
C ASP A 333 4.24 17.06 -21.75
N LEU A 334 4.59 17.89 -22.75
CA LEU A 334 5.89 18.55 -22.87
C LEU A 334 5.89 20.00 -22.35
N SER A 335 4.88 20.37 -21.57
CA SER A 335 4.71 21.71 -20.98
C SER A 335 5.97 22.20 -20.28
N GLY A 336 6.69 23.14 -20.89
CA GLY A 336 7.89 23.73 -20.32
C GLY A 336 9.09 22.77 -20.19
N THR A 337 9.04 21.59 -20.82
CA THR A 337 10.18 20.67 -20.92
C THR A 337 11.38 21.36 -21.59
N ARG A 338 12.58 21.16 -21.06
CA ARG A 338 13.80 21.79 -21.60
C ARG A 338 14.60 20.79 -22.42
N PHE A 339 14.59 20.90 -23.75
CA PHE A 339 15.47 20.09 -24.61
C PHE A 339 16.86 20.71 -24.80
N PHE A 340 17.01 22.02 -24.64
CA PHE A 340 18.25 22.75 -24.86
C PHE A 340 18.30 24.01 -24.00
N TYR A 341 19.47 24.63 -23.89
CA TYR A 341 19.64 25.98 -23.33
C TYR A 341 19.90 26.99 -24.44
N GLY A 342 19.82 28.29 -24.13
CA GLY A 342 20.04 29.34 -25.12
C GLY A 342 18.85 29.50 -26.08
N LYS A 343 19.11 29.99 -27.28
CA LYS A 343 18.09 30.26 -28.30
C LYS A 343 17.92 29.06 -29.25
N ALA A 344 16.71 28.84 -29.74
CA ALA A 344 16.39 27.69 -30.59
C ALA A 344 17.19 27.66 -31.91
N GLU A 345 17.53 28.83 -32.46
CA GLU A 345 18.22 28.95 -33.75
C GLU A 345 19.70 28.56 -33.67
N THR A 346 20.31 28.80 -32.51
CA THR A 346 21.74 28.55 -32.23
C THR A 346 21.98 27.28 -31.43
N ALA A 347 20.92 26.70 -30.84
CA ALA A 347 21.00 25.45 -30.11
C ALA A 347 21.38 24.29 -31.05
N THR A 348 22.32 23.47 -30.58
CA THR A 348 22.74 22.24 -31.28
C THR A 348 22.75 21.05 -30.32
N PRO A 349 22.56 19.82 -30.83
CA PRO A 349 22.66 18.61 -30.04
C PRO A 349 24.02 18.51 -29.35
N ARG A 350 24.05 17.81 -28.21
CA ARG A 350 25.28 17.55 -27.48
C ARG A 350 26.41 17.05 -28.39
N SER A 351 27.61 17.56 -28.14
CA SER A 351 28.84 17.02 -28.72
C SER A 351 29.56 16.13 -27.72
N ARG A 352 30.33 15.17 -28.23
CA ARG A 352 31.26 14.35 -27.43
C ARG A 352 32.61 15.05 -27.22
N THR A 353 32.95 15.98 -28.11
CA THR A 353 34.27 16.64 -28.14
C THR A 353 34.21 18.09 -27.66
N GLU A 354 33.08 18.76 -27.87
CA GLU A 354 32.92 20.18 -27.55
C GLU A 354 32.15 20.39 -26.25
N PRO A 355 32.59 21.31 -25.36
CA PRO A 355 31.89 21.62 -24.13
C PRO A 355 30.57 22.36 -24.40
N PRO A 356 29.56 22.22 -23.52
CA PRO A 356 28.29 22.93 -23.66
C PRO A 356 28.45 24.45 -23.51
N ASN A 357 27.86 25.22 -24.42
CA ASN A 357 27.74 26.66 -24.29
C ASN A 357 26.32 27.05 -23.89
N PHE A 358 26.10 27.28 -22.60
CA PHE A 358 24.78 27.64 -22.06
C PHE A 358 24.31 29.06 -22.42
N LYS A 359 25.18 29.92 -22.95
CA LYS A 359 24.80 31.27 -23.42
C LYS A 359 24.18 31.21 -24.81
N THR A 360 24.83 30.50 -25.73
CA THR A 360 24.36 30.38 -27.13
C THR A 360 23.44 29.17 -27.32
N GLY A 361 23.54 28.15 -26.49
CA GLY A 361 22.83 26.89 -26.65
C GLY A 361 23.57 25.83 -27.46
N ALA A 362 24.72 26.17 -28.03
CA ALA A 362 25.54 25.22 -28.77
C ALA A 362 25.97 24.06 -27.85
N TYR A 363 25.78 22.83 -28.35
CA TYR A 363 26.10 21.56 -27.68
C TYR A 363 25.34 21.34 -26.37
N THR A 364 24.22 22.03 -26.15
CA THR A 364 23.39 21.85 -24.95
C THR A 364 22.11 21.06 -25.20
N GLY A 365 21.79 20.80 -26.46
CA GLY A 365 20.53 20.22 -26.86
C GLY A 365 20.50 18.69 -26.76
N ALA A 366 19.29 18.15 -26.60
CA ALA A 366 19.01 16.72 -26.62
C ALA A 366 19.23 16.13 -28.02
N VAL A 367 19.62 14.86 -28.08
CA VAL A 367 19.67 14.09 -29.33
C VAL A 367 18.31 13.41 -29.52
N VAL A 368 17.52 13.88 -30.48
CA VAL A 368 16.12 13.45 -30.70
C VAL A 368 15.94 12.65 -32.00
N GLU A 369 17.00 12.02 -32.47
CA GLU A 369 17.00 11.23 -33.71
C GLU A 369 16.00 10.06 -33.62
N ASN A 370 15.11 9.94 -34.59
CA ASN A 370 14.10 8.86 -34.64
C ASN A 370 13.15 8.76 -33.43
N ALA A 371 13.10 9.77 -32.57
CA ALA A 371 12.13 9.86 -31.49
C ALA A 371 10.71 10.03 -32.07
N ASP A 372 9.72 9.52 -31.36
CA ASP A 372 8.32 9.59 -31.77
C ASP A 372 7.55 10.56 -30.88
N PHE A 373 7.09 11.68 -31.44
CA PHE A 373 6.32 12.71 -30.74
C PHE A 373 4.83 12.66 -31.06
N THR A 374 4.32 11.56 -31.63
CA THR A 374 2.93 11.50 -32.10
C THR A 374 1.95 11.81 -30.97
N GLY A 375 1.18 12.87 -31.13
CA GLY A 375 0.20 13.30 -30.14
C GLY A 375 0.80 13.88 -28.86
N ALA A 376 2.08 14.24 -28.82
CA ALA A 376 2.64 14.98 -27.70
C ALA A 376 1.90 16.31 -27.51
N GLU A 377 1.71 16.71 -26.26
CA GLU A 377 0.87 17.85 -25.87
C GLU A 377 1.74 19.04 -25.45
N ASP A 378 1.18 20.25 -25.59
CA ASP A 378 1.72 21.51 -25.08
C ASP A 378 3.18 21.83 -25.45
N MET A 379 3.57 21.41 -26.65
CA MET A 379 4.90 21.71 -27.18
C MET A 379 5.00 23.17 -27.63
N THR A 380 5.96 23.91 -27.07
CA THR A 380 6.23 25.31 -27.44
C THR A 380 6.83 25.41 -28.84
N GLU A 381 6.76 26.59 -29.45
CA GLU A 381 7.33 26.83 -30.79
C GLU A 381 8.85 26.58 -30.83
N ASP A 382 9.56 26.95 -29.76
CA ASP A 382 11.00 26.71 -29.61
C ASP A 382 11.35 25.22 -29.52
N GLN A 383 10.56 24.45 -28.74
CA GLN A 383 10.72 23.00 -28.64
C GLN A 383 10.44 22.34 -30.00
N ARG A 384 9.34 22.75 -30.65
CA ARG A 384 8.97 22.29 -32.00
C ARG A 384 10.08 22.56 -33.00
N TYR A 385 10.59 23.80 -33.04
CA TYR A 385 11.66 24.20 -33.94
C TYR A 385 12.89 23.32 -33.75
N TYR A 386 13.35 23.15 -32.51
CA TYR A 386 14.52 22.35 -32.20
C TYR A 386 14.35 20.88 -32.60
N CYS A 387 13.21 20.26 -32.23
CA CYS A 387 12.93 18.86 -32.55
C CYS A 387 12.78 18.65 -34.06
N CYS A 388 12.19 19.60 -34.79
CA CYS A 388 12.11 19.56 -36.25
C CYS A 388 13.47 19.72 -36.92
N ALA A 389 14.32 20.61 -36.40
CA ALA A 389 15.65 20.87 -36.95
C ALA A 389 16.61 19.69 -36.76
N TRP A 390 16.52 18.99 -35.62
CA TRP A 390 17.51 17.99 -35.20
C TRP A 390 16.97 16.55 -35.04
N GLY A 391 15.68 16.31 -35.32
CA GLY A 391 15.06 15.00 -35.16
C GLY A 391 15.28 14.01 -36.31
N GLY A 392 15.65 14.48 -37.50
CA GLY A 392 15.73 13.64 -38.69
C GLY A 392 14.35 13.30 -39.30
N ALA A 393 14.34 12.54 -40.39
CA ALA A 393 13.13 12.36 -41.21
C ALA A 393 11.94 11.73 -40.46
N LYS A 394 12.19 10.68 -39.67
CA LYS A 394 11.15 9.96 -38.92
C LYS A 394 10.51 10.85 -37.85
N THR A 395 11.32 11.49 -37.01
CA THR A 395 10.86 12.37 -35.93
C THR A 395 10.01 13.51 -36.49
N ARG A 396 10.44 14.12 -37.60
CA ARG A 396 9.71 15.22 -38.26
C ARG A 396 8.28 14.85 -38.67
N GLY A 397 8.03 13.59 -39.05
CA GLY A 397 6.70 13.11 -39.40
C GLY A 397 5.76 12.89 -38.21
N THR A 398 6.29 12.89 -36.98
CA THR A 398 5.52 12.64 -35.75
C THR A 398 5.27 13.90 -34.92
N ILE A 399 5.94 15.01 -35.25
CA ILE A 399 5.87 16.24 -34.47
C ILE A 399 4.50 16.92 -34.63
N PRO A 400 3.79 17.19 -33.52
CA PRO A 400 2.57 17.99 -33.52
C PRO A 400 2.80 19.38 -34.12
N GLY A 401 1.89 19.83 -34.99
CA GLY A 401 2.04 21.09 -35.73
C GLY A 401 3.02 21.03 -36.91
N GLY A 402 3.61 19.86 -37.21
CA GLY A 402 4.45 19.62 -38.38
C GLY A 402 5.76 20.40 -38.41
N CYS A 403 6.59 20.14 -39.41
CA CYS A 403 7.92 20.75 -39.56
C CYS A 403 8.07 21.60 -40.83
N GLU A 404 6.96 22.08 -41.38
CA GLU A 404 6.97 22.96 -42.55
C GLU A 404 7.74 24.26 -42.26
N GLY A 405 8.57 24.68 -43.22
CA GLY A 405 9.43 25.87 -43.09
C GLY A 405 10.67 25.70 -42.20
N ILE A 406 10.83 24.59 -41.47
CA ILE A 406 11.98 24.36 -40.59
C ILE A 406 13.02 23.47 -41.30
N PRO A 407 14.27 23.92 -41.48
CA PRO A 407 15.30 23.14 -42.17
C PRO A 407 15.69 21.89 -41.37
N ASN A 408 15.86 20.75 -42.05
CA ASN A 408 16.43 19.55 -41.43
C ASN A 408 17.97 19.70 -41.38
N ARG A 409 18.52 20.00 -40.20
CA ARG A 409 19.95 20.20 -39.98
C ARG A 409 20.71 18.90 -39.70
N LEU A 410 19.99 17.82 -39.40
CA LEU A 410 20.60 16.51 -39.13
C LEU A 410 21.08 15.81 -40.42
N GLY A 411 20.48 16.14 -41.56
CA GLY A 411 20.91 15.68 -42.89
C GLY A 411 20.68 14.19 -43.20
N ARG A 412 20.07 13.43 -42.29
CA ARG A 412 19.71 12.01 -42.45
C ARG A 412 18.35 11.67 -41.86
#